data_AF-X0YCY9-F1
#
_entry.id   AF-X0YCY9-F1
#
_cell.length_a   1.000
_cell.length_b   1.000
_cell.length_c   1.000
_cell.angle_alpha   90.00
_cell.angle_beta   90.00
_cell.angle_gamma   90.00
#
_symmetry.space_group_name_H-M   'P 1'
#
loop_
_entity.id
_entity.type
_entity.pdbx_description
1 polymer ?
#
loop_
_entity_poly.entity_id
_entity_poly.type
_entity_poly.pdbx_seq_one_letter_code
_entity_poly.pdbx_strand_id
1 'polypeptide(L)'
;MTWGKATDAQLLQVLHDTHVSLGIPPFPTPKSARPLVVTKKSNQYSVRHYVDVKVCRPLSWNLVGNGASYELCGHIWYDEGKGCLEVQDHPDRNIHVRLIAGTCFRFECPICYRKTCAREASRISERFERIPKVQGSRDQSAEAPAPGLGRPIHVVVSVPEIEADMVDGQTLSCHGGKFKLKSNYSMLRRKAYKIAKKAGFKGGCCIFHPFANDKMHEDSQEEAIWDKTKEGVDLKWLKGYFDEQDRHVSFWYKRPHFHFIGYGWIEGAGELHESTGWIVKNLGVRESVYHTALYQLSHAGVKKGTQVVTWMGCMGNGVYYKL
;
A
#
# COMPACT_ATOMS: atom_id res chain seq x y z
N MET A 1 32.78 -9.41 -47.88
CA MET A 1 32.67 -8.44 -46.76
C MET A 1 32.98 -9.18 -45.48
N THR A 2 34.21 -9.03 -44.97
CA THR A 2 34.65 -9.63 -43.71
C THR A 2 34.15 -8.76 -42.56
N TRP A 3 33.20 -9.27 -41.79
CA TRP A 3 32.78 -8.67 -40.54
C TRP A 3 33.87 -8.92 -39.50
N GLY A 4 34.72 -7.92 -39.26
CA GLY A 4 35.71 -7.95 -38.20
C GLY A 4 35.04 -7.73 -36.83
N LYS A 5 35.45 -8.50 -35.83
CA LYS A 5 35.09 -8.24 -34.43
C LYS A 5 35.89 -7.03 -33.95
N ALA A 6 35.22 -5.90 -33.75
CA ALA A 6 35.82 -4.77 -33.05
C ALA A 6 35.77 -5.04 -31.54
N THR A 7 36.90 -4.79 -30.87
CA THR A 7 36.94 -4.80 -29.41
C THR A 7 36.27 -3.54 -28.86
N ASP A 8 35.78 -3.58 -27.61
CA ASP A 8 35.16 -2.42 -26.97
C ASP A 8 36.10 -1.20 -26.97
N ALA A 9 37.42 -1.43 -26.87
CA ALA A 9 38.44 -0.38 -26.97
C ALA A 9 38.48 0.30 -28.35
N GLN A 10 38.32 -0.46 -29.44
CA GLN A 10 38.29 0.08 -30.80
C GLN A 10 36.99 0.85 -31.07
N LEU A 11 35.86 0.41 -30.53
CA LEU A 11 34.58 1.12 -30.61
C LEU A 11 34.61 2.42 -29.80
N LEU A 12 35.20 2.38 -28.60
CA LEU A 12 35.43 3.56 -27.76
C LEU A 12 36.34 4.58 -28.44
N GLN A 13 37.40 4.14 -29.12
CA GLN A 13 38.29 5.03 -29.87
C GLN A 13 37.54 5.77 -31.00
N VAL A 14 36.76 5.06 -31.80
CA VAL A 14 35.93 5.66 -32.86
C VAL A 14 34.90 6.64 -32.29
N LEU A 15 34.27 6.30 -31.18
CA LEU A 15 33.35 7.19 -30.47
C LEU A 15 34.07 8.46 -29.99
N HIS A 16 35.27 8.33 -29.46
CA HIS A 16 36.07 9.45 -28.96
C HIS A 16 36.49 10.39 -30.09
N ASP A 17 36.98 9.83 -31.20
CA ASP A 17 37.41 10.58 -32.39
C ASP A 17 36.22 11.31 -33.05
N THR A 18 35.02 10.71 -32.98
CA THR A 18 33.77 11.31 -33.45
C THR A 18 33.31 12.47 -32.56
N HIS A 19 33.48 12.37 -31.24
CA HIS A 19 33.12 13.48 -30.32
C HIS A 19 34.10 14.65 -30.40
N VAL A 20 35.40 14.36 -30.58
CA VAL A 20 36.43 15.40 -30.76
C VAL A 20 36.20 16.17 -32.06
N SER A 21 35.79 15.52 -33.16
CA SER A 21 35.47 16.20 -34.42
C SER A 21 34.22 17.09 -34.33
N LEU A 22 33.34 16.84 -33.35
CA LEU A 22 32.15 17.64 -33.04
C LEU A 22 32.41 18.74 -31.98
N GLY A 23 33.66 18.93 -31.55
CA GLY A 23 34.02 19.95 -30.55
C GLY A 23 33.55 19.61 -29.13
N ILE A 24 33.12 18.37 -28.89
CA ILE A 24 32.68 17.89 -27.59
C ILE A 24 33.92 17.37 -26.85
N PRO A 25 34.28 17.94 -25.69
CA PRO A 25 35.43 17.45 -24.93
C PRO A 25 35.21 15.98 -24.55
N PRO A 26 36.25 15.16 -24.66
CA PRO A 26 36.12 13.74 -24.40
C PRO A 26 35.64 13.46 -22.98
N PHE A 27 34.68 12.55 -22.84
CA PHE A 27 34.22 12.11 -21.53
C PHE A 27 35.42 11.57 -20.73
N PRO A 28 35.57 11.96 -19.46
CA PRO A 28 36.58 11.34 -18.61
C PRO A 28 36.32 9.83 -18.59
N THR A 29 37.35 9.07 -18.96
CA THR A 29 37.30 7.60 -18.97
C THR A 29 36.78 7.15 -17.62
N PRO A 30 35.72 6.32 -17.55
CA PRO A 30 35.22 5.85 -16.26
C PRO A 30 36.37 5.18 -15.52
N LYS A 31 36.77 5.72 -14.36
CA LYS A 31 37.86 5.19 -13.53
C LYS A 31 37.59 3.78 -12.96
N SER A 32 36.53 3.12 -13.40
CA SER A 32 36.07 1.83 -12.89
C SER A 32 35.81 0.86 -14.04
N ALA A 33 36.85 0.13 -14.44
CA ALA A 33 36.73 -1.16 -15.11
C ALA A 33 36.40 -2.30 -14.11
N ARG A 34 36.00 -1.97 -12.87
CA ARG A 34 35.64 -2.97 -11.86
C ARG A 34 34.21 -3.46 -12.12
N PRO A 35 33.95 -4.77 -11.97
CA PRO A 35 32.58 -5.29 -11.95
C PRO A 35 31.74 -4.45 -10.99
N LEU A 36 30.48 -4.19 -11.35
CA LEU A 36 29.49 -3.51 -10.50
C LEU A 36 29.60 -4.01 -9.06
N VAL A 37 30.24 -3.23 -8.20
CA VAL A 37 30.29 -3.53 -6.77
C VAL A 37 28.92 -3.13 -6.25
N VAL A 38 28.04 -4.11 -6.06
CA VAL A 38 26.72 -3.91 -5.45
C VAL A 38 26.96 -3.27 -4.08
N THR A 39 26.72 -1.96 -3.98
CA THR A 39 27.06 -1.14 -2.79
C THR A 39 26.19 -1.46 -1.56
N LYS A 40 25.21 -2.36 -1.70
CA LYS A 40 24.45 -2.91 -0.59
C LYS A 40 24.33 -4.41 -0.79
N LYS A 41 24.92 -5.21 0.12
CA LYS A 41 24.41 -6.55 0.41
C LYS A 41 22.89 -6.40 0.55
N SER A 42 22.11 -7.26 -0.10
CA SER A 42 20.67 -7.28 0.09
C SER A 42 20.42 -7.32 1.59
N ASN A 43 19.88 -6.25 2.17
CA ASN A 43 19.43 -6.31 3.55
C ASN A 43 18.22 -7.24 3.51
N GLN A 44 18.45 -8.54 3.72
CA GLN A 44 17.41 -9.46 4.11
C GLN A 44 16.95 -9.00 5.49
N TYR A 45 16.09 -7.98 5.52
CA TYR A 45 15.26 -7.75 6.67
C TYR A 45 14.55 -9.08 6.90
N SER A 46 14.77 -9.68 8.07
CA SER A 46 14.05 -10.88 8.47
C SER A 46 12.58 -10.65 8.20
N VAL A 47 11.94 -11.57 7.47
CA VAL A 47 10.51 -11.52 7.23
C VAL A 47 9.86 -11.43 8.61
N ARG A 48 9.28 -10.27 8.94
CA ARG A 48 8.59 -10.12 10.21
C ARG A 48 7.30 -10.90 10.10
N HIS A 49 7.27 -12.06 10.73
CA HIS A 49 6.04 -12.81 10.90
C HIS A 49 5.26 -12.16 12.04
N TYR A 50 4.10 -11.63 11.71
CA TYR A 50 3.14 -11.20 12.73
C TYR A 50 2.54 -12.45 13.38
N VAL A 51 2.50 -12.44 14.71
CA VAL A 51 1.97 -13.53 15.53
C VAL A 51 0.73 -13.01 16.23
N ASP A 52 -0.34 -13.81 16.22
CA ASP A 52 -1.47 -13.52 17.08
C ASP A 52 -1.03 -13.71 18.53
N VAL A 53 -0.98 -12.64 19.32
CA VAL A 53 -0.49 -12.72 20.71
C VAL A 53 -1.44 -13.55 21.59
N LYS A 54 -2.72 -13.66 21.23
CA LYS A 54 -3.69 -14.50 21.97
C LYS A 54 -3.47 -15.98 21.74
N VAL A 55 -2.97 -16.38 20.56
CA VAL A 55 -2.93 -17.79 20.12
C VAL A 55 -1.50 -18.28 19.81
N CYS A 56 -0.51 -17.38 19.85
CA CYS A 56 0.89 -17.63 19.49
C CYS A 56 1.07 -18.30 18.12
N ARG A 57 0.22 -17.97 17.14
CA ARG A 57 0.26 -18.56 15.78
C ARG A 57 0.70 -17.55 14.72
N PRO A 58 1.52 -17.97 13.73
CA PRO A 58 1.87 -17.13 12.59
C PRO A 58 0.63 -16.75 11.78
N LEU A 59 0.52 -15.47 11.42
CA LEU A 59 -0.59 -14.95 10.64
C LEU A 59 -0.34 -15.12 9.14
N SER A 60 -1.40 -15.38 8.37
CA SER A 60 -1.28 -15.58 6.92
C SER A 60 -1.17 -14.27 6.12
N TRP A 61 -1.43 -13.15 6.80
CA TRP A 61 -1.26 -11.80 6.30
C TRP A 61 0.01 -11.18 6.86
N ASN A 62 0.66 -10.36 6.04
CA ASN A 62 1.78 -9.54 6.46
C ASN A 62 1.41 -8.05 6.33
N LEU A 63 2.17 -7.16 6.96
CA LEU A 63 2.05 -5.73 6.73
C LEU A 63 2.98 -5.26 5.62
N VAL A 64 2.60 -4.17 4.97
CA VAL A 64 3.44 -3.48 3.98
C VAL A 64 4.85 -3.25 4.55
N GLY A 65 5.87 -3.50 3.73
CA GLY A 65 7.28 -3.33 4.08
C GLY A 65 7.92 -4.46 4.90
N ASN A 66 7.22 -5.56 5.19
CA ASN A 66 7.72 -6.64 6.07
C ASN A 66 8.11 -7.94 5.35
N GLY A 67 8.30 -7.90 4.03
CA GLY A 67 8.84 -9.01 3.23
C GLY A 67 10.32 -8.85 2.92
N ALA A 68 10.78 -9.50 1.85
CA ALA A 68 12.16 -9.43 1.39
C ALA A 68 12.34 -8.44 0.22
N SER A 69 13.44 -7.70 0.21
CA SER A 69 13.87 -6.89 -0.93
C SER A 69 14.56 -7.74 -2.00
N TYR A 70 14.57 -7.27 -3.24
CA TYR A 70 15.49 -7.79 -4.26
C TYR A 70 16.85 -7.12 -4.13
N GLU A 71 17.88 -7.72 -4.73
CA GLU A 71 19.27 -7.26 -4.67
C GLU A 71 19.44 -5.80 -5.10
N LEU A 72 18.79 -5.40 -6.19
CA LEU A 72 18.88 -4.04 -6.74
C LEU A 72 17.90 -3.03 -6.09
N CYS A 73 17.12 -3.42 -5.09
CA CYS A 73 16.19 -2.50 -4.44
C CYS A 73 16.96 -1.41 -3.66
N GLY A 74 16.71 -0.15 -4.01
CA GLY A 74 17.37 1.01 -3.41
C GLY A 74 18.81 1.22 -3.89
N HIS A 75 19.31 0.43 -4.86
CA HIS A 75 20.56 0.72 -5.52
C HIS A 75 20.45 2.03 -6.30
N ILE A 76 21.49 2.86 -6.27
CA ILE A 76 21.51 4.18 -6.90
C ILE A 76 22.53 4.12 -8.04
N TRP A 77 22.09 4.46 -9.25
CA TRP A 77 22.98 4.64 -10.40
C TRP A 77 23.36 6.11 -10.49
N TYR A 78 24.63 6.42 -10.25
CA TYR A 78 25.14 7.80 -10.26
C TYR A 78 25.31 8.35 -11.69
N ASP A 79 25.49 7.46 -12.65
CA ASP A 79 25.62 7.71 -14.08
C ASP A 79 24.28 7.81 -14.82
N GLU A 80 23.19 7.32 -14.23
CA GLU A 80 21.83 7.40 -14.81
C GLU A 80 20.96 8.52 -14.21
N GLY A 81 21.58 9.50 -13.56
CA GLY A 81 20.87 10.68 -13.05
C GLY A 81 20.10 11.41 -14.15
N LYS A 82 18.86 11.84 -13.88
CA LYS A 82 18.06 12.65 -14.81
C LYS A 82 17.89 14.05 -14.27
N GLY A 83 18.12 15.06 -15.10
CA GLY A 83 18.03 16.45 -14.67
C GLY A 83 18.42 17.45 -15.75
N CYS A 84 18.50 18.71 -15.35
CA CYS A 84 18.95 19.80 -16.21
C CYS A 84 20.41 20.13 -15.88
N LEU A 85 21.25 20.15 -16.92
CA LEU A 85 22.66 20.52 -16.83
C LEU A 85 22.90 21.99 -17.17
N GLU A 86 21.89 22.70 -17.69
CA GLU A 86 22.01 24.10 -18.11
C GLU A 86 21.95 25.03 -16.89
N VAL A 87 23.12 25.45 -16.45
CA VAL A 87 23.31 26.19 -15.21
C VAL A 87 22.78 27.63 -15.31
N GLN A 88 22.79 28.22 -16.52
CA GLN A 88 22.43 29.63 -16.70
C GLN A 88 20.94 29.91 -16.44
N ASP A 89 20.10 28.90 -16.69
CA ASP A 89 18.65 29.00 -16.54
C ASP A 89 18.18 28.70 -15.10
N HIS A 90 19.09 28.31 -14.21
CA HIS A 90 18.76 27.99 -12.83
C HIS A 90 18.98 29.20 -11.89
N PRO A 91 18.00 29.54 -11.02
CA PRO A 91 18.10 30.71 -10.13
C PRO A 91 19.32 30.72 -9.21
N ASP A 92 19.81 29.52 -8.85
CA ASP A 92 20.94 29.30 -7.96
C ASP A 92 22.25 28.99 -8.69
N ARG A 93 22.24 28.97 -10.03
CA ARG A 93 23.39 28.60 -10.87
C ARG A 93 24.04 27.27 -10.46
N ASN A 94 23.23 26.27 -10.09
CA ASN A 94 23.68 24.91 -9.83
C ASN A 94 23.14 23.92 -10.87
N ILE A 95 23.78 22.75 -11.01
CA ILE A 95 23.22 21.63 -11.80
C ILE A 95 22.14 20.94 -10.97
N HIS A 96 20.96 20.70 -11.57
CA HIS A 96 19.83 20.04 -10.90
C HIS A 96 19.68 18.61 -11.43
N VAL A 97 20.29 17.63 -10.77
CA VAL A 97 20.22 16.21 -11.14
C VAL A 97 19.51 15.38 -10.07
N ARG A 98 18.50 14.62 -10.49
CA ARG A 98 17.83 13.64 -9.66
C ARG A 98 18.42 12.25 -9.89
N LEU A 99 18.98 11.68 -8.83
CA LEU A 99 19.47 10.30 -8.84
C LEU A 99 18.30 9.31 -8.93
N ILE A 100 18.47 8.28 -9.76
CA ILE A 100 17.49 7.21 -9.92
C ILE A 100 17.91 6.04 -9.04
N ALA A 101 16.95 5.53 -8.27
CA ALA A 101 17.15 4.36 -7.45
C ALA A 101 16.28 3.19 -7.93
N GLY A 102 16.82 1.98 -7.89
CA GLY A 102 16.14 0.76 -8.27
C GLY A 102 14.94 0.49 -7.37
N THR A 103 13.77 0.28 -7.96
CA THR A 103 12.53 0.07 -7.21
C THR A 103 11.73 -1.08 -7.78
N CYS A 104 11.52 -2.12 -6.98
CA CYS A 104 10.68 -3.26 -7.40
C CYS A 104 9.18 -2.97 -7.33
N PHE A 105 8.80 -1.87 -6.67
CA PHE A 105 7.42 -1.46 -6.43
C PHE A 105 6.48 -2.54 -5.86
N ARG A 106 7.02 -3.44 -5.03
CA ARG A 106 6.23 -4.39 -4.25
C ARG A 106 5.85 -3.78 -2.90
N PHE A 107 4.63 -4.03 -2.44
CA PHE A 107 4.17 -3.62 -1.13
C PHE A 107 4.91 -4.35 0.00
N GLU A 108 5.36 -5.58 -0.24
CA GLU A 108 6.13 -6.37 0.72
C GLU A 108 7.57 -5.85 0.90
N CYS A 109 8.10 -5.06 -0.04
CA CYS A 109 9.52 -4.72 -0.04
C CYS A 109 9.86 -3.70 1.06
N PRO A 110 10.76 -4.02 2.02
CA PRO A 110 11.13 -3.11 3.12
C PRO A 110 11.81 -1.83 2.65
N ILE A 111 12.40 -1.85 1.45
CA ILE A 111 13.14 -0.71 0.89
C ILE A 111 12.21 0.16 0.02
N CYS A 112 11.36 -0.46 -0.80
CA CYS A 112 10.62 0.25 -1.84
C CYS A 112 9.17 0.55 -1.45
N TYR A 113 8.64 -0.02 -0.36
CA TYR A 113 7.20 0.06 -0.07
C TYR A 113 6.67 1.49 -0.02
N ARG A 114 7.39 2.46 0.55
CA ARG A 114 6.93 3.87 0.61
C ARG A 114 6.66 4.44 -0.79
N LYS A 115 7.55 4.15 -1.75
CA LYS A 115 7.37 4.54 -3.15
C LYS A 115 6.21 3.78 -3.79
N THR A 116 6.03 2.50 -3.44
CA THR A 116 4.86 1.71 -3.89
C THR A 116 3.54 2.31 -3.38
N CYS A 117 3.47 2.64 -2.09
CA CYS A 117 2.29 3.27 -1.46
C CYS A 117 2.01 4.63 -2.07
N ALA A 118 3.03 5.48 -2.26
CA ALA A 118 2.88 6.77 -2.92
C ALA A 118 2.37 6.63 -4.35
N ARG A 119 2.94 5.70 -5.13
CA ARG A 119 2.51 5.44 -6.51
C ARG A 119 1.06 4.96 -6.58
N GLU A 120 0.67 4.05 -5.70
CA GLU A 120 -0.71 3.55 -5.68
C GLU A 120 -1.69 4.59 -5.13
N ALA A 121 -1.30 5.41 -4.15
CA ALA A 121 -2.09 6.54 -3.67
C ALA A 121 -2.32 7.58 -4.78
N SER A 122 -1.32 7.88 -5.60
CA SER A 122 -1.47 8.74 -6.78
C SER A 122 -2.49 8.15 -7.76
N ARG A 123 -2.40 6.85 -8.07
CA ARG A 123 -3.37 6.17 -8.95
C ARG A 123 -4.79 6.18 -8.40
N ILE A 124 -4.94 6.05 -7.08
CA ILE A 124 -6.23 6.19 -6.41
C ILE A 124 -6.73 7.63 -6.61
N SER A 125 -5.95 8.65 -6.24
CA SER A 125 -6.33 10.07 -6.37
C SER A 125 -6.72 10.42 -7.81
N GLU A 126 -5.88 10.06 -8.79
CA GLU A 126 -6.14 10.30 -10.20
C GLU A 126 -7.46 9.66 -10.65
N ARG A 127 -7.84 8.49 -10.13
CA ARG A 127 -9.11 7.86 -10.49
C ARG A 127 -10.31 8.63 -9.94
N PHE A 128 -10.18 9.26 -8.77
CA PHE A 128 -11.21 10.14 -8.23
C PHE A 128 -11.31 11.46 -9.01
N GLU A 129 -10.17 12.04 -9.40
CA GLU A 129 -10.11 13.28 -10.19
C GLU A 129 -10.64 13.11 -11.62
N ARG A 130 -10.56 11.90 -12.19
CA ARG A 130 -11.05 11.58 -13.55
C ARG A 130 -12.55 11.31 -13.63
N ILE A 131 -13.29 11.33 -12.52
CA ILE A 131 -14.73 11.07 -12.57
C ILE A 131 -15.40 12.21 -13.35
N PRO A 132 -16.25 11.91 -14.36
CA PRO A 132 -16.95 12.93 -15.13
C PRO A 132 -17.72 13.83 -14.19
N LYS A 133 -17.45 15.12 -14.31
CA LYS A 133 -18.18 16.16 -13.61
C LYS A 133 -19.31 16.63 -14.50
N VAL A 134 -20.35 17.15 -13.86
CA VAL A 134 -21.52 17.69 -14.57
C VAL A 134 -21.01 18.68 -15.63
N GLN A 135 -21.45 18.49 -16.88
CA GLN A 135 -21.22 19.40 -18.02
C GLN A 135 -19.75 19.75 -18.35
N GLY A 136 -18.90 18.74 -18.62
CA GLY A 136 -17.64 18.97 -19.33
C GLY A 136 -16.58 19.76 -18.55
N SER A 137 -16.75 19.94 -17.24
CA SER A 137 -15.71 20.54 -16.40
C SER A 137 -14.48 19.62 -16.33
N ARG A 138 -13.29 20.22 -16.42
CA ARG A 138 -11.99 19.54 -16.39
C ARG A 138 -11.19 19.86 -15.13
N ASP A 139 -11.86 20.30 -14.06
CA ASP A 139 -11.20 20.59 -12.79
C ASP A 139 -10.61 19.29 -12.20
N GLN A 140 -9.37 19.34 -11.72
CA GLN A 140 -8.67 18.21 -11.08
C GLN A 140 -9.07 18.13 -9.60
N SER A 141 -10.37 17.92 -9.35
CA SER A 141 -10.91 17.75 -7.99
C SER A 141 -11.53 16.37 -7.83
N ALA A 142 -11.35 15.77 -6.67
CA ALA A 142 -11.97 14.50 -6.29
C ALA A 142 -13.44 14.65 -5.85
N GLU A 143 -14.02 15.86 -5.91
CA GLU A 143 -15.43 16.08 -5.65
C GLU A 143 -16.28 15.69 -6.86
N ALA A 144 -17.34 14.92 -6.60
CA ALA A 144 -18.31 14.50 -7.60
C ALA A 144 -19.59 15.34 -7.45
N PRO A 145 -19.84 16.32 -8.34
CA PRO A 145 -21.01 17.20 -8.26
C PRO A 145 -22.34 16.50 -8.57
N ALA A 146 -22.32 15.21 -8.95
CA ALA A 146 -23.52 14.44 -9.14
C ALA A 146 -24.33 14.30 -7.83
N PRO A 147 -25.67 14.39 -7.88
CA PRO A 147 -26.51 14.29 -6.70
C PRO A 147 -26.21 13.03 -5.87
N GLY A 148 -25.89 13.23 -4.58
CA GLY A 148 -25.65 12.14 -3.63
C GLY A 148 -24.25 11.53 -3.63
N LEU A 149 -23.27 12.09 -4.37
CA LEU A 149 -21.86 11.67 -4.28
C LEU A 149 -21.02 12.66 -3.45
N GLY A 150 -21.01 13.94 -3.82
CA GLY A 150 -20.30 15.00 -3.11
C GLY A 150 -18.80 14.75 -2.98
N ARG A 151 -18.23 15.13 -1.83
CA ARG A 151 -16.80 14.93 -1.52
C ARG A 151 -16.53 13.50 -1.03
N PRO A 152 -15.35 12.92 -1.31
CA PRO A 152 -15.01 11.59 -0.85
C PRO A 152 -15.02 11.49 0.69
N ILE A 153 -15.60 10.41 1.20
CA ILE A 153 -15.62 10.04 2.61
C ILE A 153 -14.66 8.88 2.87
N HIS A 154 -14.24 8.76 4.13
CA HIS A 154 -13.49 7.61 4.63
C HIS A 154 -14.35 6.83 5.62
N VAL A 155 -14.62 5.56 5.31
CA VAL A 155 -15.44 4.67 6.13
C VAL A 155 -14.62 3.46 6.54
N VAL A 156 -14.73 3.02 7.78
CA VAL A 156 -14.15 1.77 8.26
C VAL A 156 -15.26 0.79 8.55
N VAL A 157 -15.17 -0.41 8.00
CA VAL A 157 -16.08 -1.52 8.31
C VAL A 157 -15.28 -2.62 8.98
N SER A 158 -15.51 -2.82 10.27
CA SER A 158 -14.77 -3.78 11.09
C SER A 158 -15.50 -5.11 11.19
N VAL A 159 -14.73 -6.19 11.07
CA VAL A 159 -15.22 -7.56 11.24
C VAL A 159 -15.46 -7.82 12.73
N PRO A 160 -16.58 -8.46 13.12
CA PRO A 160 -16.83 -8.87 14.50
C PRO A 160 -15.74 -9.82 15.01
N GLU A 161 -15.44 -9.80 16.30
CA GLU A 161 -14.39 -10.64 16.90
C GLU A 161 -14.64 -12.14 16.64
N ILE A 162 -15.91 -12.58 16.67
CA ILE A 162 -16.32 -13.96 16.35
C ILE A 162 -15.98 -14.41 14.91
N GLU A 163 -15.85 -13.47 13.97
CA GLU A 163 -15.52 -13.75 12.56
C GLU A 163 -14.06 -13.41 12.24
N ALA A 164 -13.34 -12.70 13.13
CA ALA A 164 -12.00 -12.20 12.89
C ALA A 164 -11.00 -13.32 12.60
N ASP A 165 -11.10 -14.43 13.33
CA ASP A 165 -10.21 -15.57 13.17
C ASP A 165 -10.30 -16.23 11.80
N MET A 166 -11.48 -16.15 11.19
CA MET A 166 -11.75 -16.77 9.89
C MET A 166 -10.96 -16.14 8.76
N VAL A 167 -10.43 -14.91 8.89
CA VAL A 167 -9.84 -14.14 7.78
C VAL A 167 -8.67 -14.84 7.07
N ASP A 168 -7.94 -15.68 7.80
CA ASP A 168 -6.81 -16.45 7.29
C ASP A 168 -7.23 -17.75 6.58
N GLY A 169 -8.45 -18.22 6.84
CA GLY A 169 -8.94 -19.52 6.42
C GLY A 169 -9.44 -19.59 4.97
N GLN A 170 -9.82 -20.81 4.59
CA GLN A 170 -10.45 -21.12 3.32
C GLN A 170 -11.70 -21.97 3.59
N THR A 171 -12.80 -21.64 2.93
CA THR A 171 -14.04 -22.42 2.98
C THR A 171 -14.18 -23.22 1.70
N LEU A 172 -14.46 -24.51 1.85
CA LEU A 172 -14.85 -25.37 0.74
C LEU A 172 -16.28 -25.00 0.30
N SER A 173 -16.46 -24.69 -0.98
CA SER A 173 -17.78 -24.45 -1.56
C SER A 173 -18.04 -25.48 -2.65
N CYS A 174 -19.25 -26.05 -2.70
CA CYS A 174 -19.69 -26.89 -3.80
C CYS A 174 -20.67 -26.11 -4.69
N HIS A 175 -20.45 -26.12 -6.00
CA HIS A 175 -21.39 -25.56 -6.96
C HIS A 175 -21.39 -26.42 -8.21
N GLY A 176 -22.56 -26.96 -8.59
CA GLY A 176 -22.70 -27.86 -9.74
C GLY A 176 -21.82 -29.11 -9.65
N GLY A 177 -21.69 -29.71 -8.45
CA GLY A 177 -20.87 -30.91 -8.21
C GLY A 177 -19.35 -30.66 -8.18
N LYS A 178 -18.88 -29.42 -8.38
CA LYS A 178 -17.45 -29.07 -8.31
C LYS A 178 -17.13 -28.42 -6.97
N PHE A 179 -16.10 -28.93 -6.30
CA PHE A 179 -15.54 -28.34 -5.09
C PHE A 179 -14.57 -27.21 -5.45
N LYS A 180 -14.77 -26.04 -4.86
CA LYS A 180 -13.90 -24.88 -5.00
C LYS A 180 -13.56 -24.33 -3.63
N LEU A 181 -12.27 -24.27 -3.34
CA LEU A 181 -11.74 -23.60 -2.17
C LEU A 181 -11.85 -22.09 -2.37
N LYS A 182 -12.46 -21.38 -1.41
CA LYS A 182 -12.61 -19.93 -1.45
C LYS A 182 -11.96 -19.33 -0.23
N SER A 183 -11.12 -18.31 -0.44
CA SER A 183 -10.53 -17.55 0.66
C SER A 183 -11.62 -16.84 1.46
N ASN A 184 -11.58 -17.00 2.78
CA ASN A 184 -12.51 -16.35 3.71
C ASN A 184 -12.42 -14.83 3.64
N TYR A 185 -11.22 -14.29 3.43
CA TYR A 185 -11.03 -12.87 3.12
C TYR A 185 -11.92 -12.39 1.97
N SER A 186 -12.04 -13.14 0.88
CA SER A 186 -12.89 -12.76 -0.25
C SER A 186 -14.38 -12.72 0.14
N MET A 187 -14.80 -13.58 1.06
CA MET A 187 -16.15 -13.59 1.61
C MET A 187 -16.37 -12.40 2.54
N LEU A 188 -15.46 -12.16 3.48
CA LEU A 188 -15.49 -11.04 4.43
C LEU A 188 -15.47 -9.70 3.69
N ARG A 189 -14.61 -9.52 2.68
CA ARG A 189 -14.57 -8.31 1.85
C ARG A 189 -15.91 -8.07 1.14
N ARG A 190 -16.53 -9.14 0.61
CA ARG A 190 -17.84 -9.05 -0.02
C ARG A 190 -18.93 -8.66 0.98
N LYS A 191 -18.88 -9.22 2.20
CA LYS A 191 -19.80 -8.89 3.29
C LYS A 191 -19.62 -7.44 3.75
N ALA A 192 -18.37 -7.00 3.98
CA ALA A 192 -18.02 -5.63 4.30
C ALA A 192 -18.55 -4.63 3.25
N TYR A 193 -18.39 -4.92 1.96
CA TYR A 193 -18.95 -4.08 0.90
C TYR A 193 -20.49 -4.02 0.93
N LYS A 194 -21.16 -5.16 1.15
CA LYS A 194 -22.64 -5.16 1.27
C LYS A 194 -23.10 -4.31 2.45
N ILE A 195 -22.39 -4.39 3.57
CA ILE A 195 -22.68 -3.61 4.79
C ILE A 195 -22.43 -2.13 4.53
N ALA A 196 -21.29 -1.75 3.96
CA ALA A 196 -20.99 -0.38 3.56
C ALA A 196 -22.09 0.18 2.63
N LYS A 197 -22.53 -0.62 1.64
CA LYS A 197 -23.58 -0.22 0.71
C LYS A 197 -24.93 -0.02 1.40
N LYS A 198 -25.32 -0.91 2.32
CA LYS A 198 -26.52 -0.74 3.14
C LYS A 198 -26.45 0.53 3.99
N ALA A 199 -25.28 0.84 4.51
CA ALA A 199 -25.02 2.06 5.26
C ALA A 199 -24.99 3.33 4.37
N GLY A 200 -25.13 3.22 3.04
CA GLY A 200 -25.20 4.38 2.14
C GLY A 200 -23.93 4.66 1.31
N PHE A 201 -22.89 3.83 1.41
CA PHE A 201 -21.71 3.91 0.54
C PHE A 201 -22.06 3.56 -0.91
N LYS A 202 -21.71 4.42 -1.86
CA LYS A 202 -22.08 4.30 -3.29
C LYS A 202 -20.98 3.68 -4.14
N GLY A 203 -19.72 3.95 -3.82
CA GLY A 203 -18.58 3.35 -4.51
C GLY A 203 -17.27 4.06 -4.25
N GLY A 204 -16.16 3.36 -4.51
CA GLY A 204 -14.83 3.81 -4.16
C GLY A 204 -13.80 2.68 -4.21
N CYS A 205 -12.71 2.85 -3.47
CA CYS A 205 -11.73 1.81 -3.23
C CYS A 205 -11.81 1.27 -1.80
N CYS A 206 -11.32 0.06 -1.60
CA CYS A 206 -11.22 -0.63 -0.33
C CYS A 206 -9.77 -1.10 -0.11
N ILE A 207 -9.23 -0.77 1.05
CA ILE A 207 -7.89 -1.14 1.52
C ILE A 207 -8.06 -1.95 2.81
N PHE A 208 -7.60 -3.20 2.78
CA PHE A 208 -7.77 -4.14 3.89
C PHE A 208 -6.66 -3.99 4.93
N HIS A 209 -7.05 -3.98 6.20
CA HIS A 209 -6.16 -3.92 7.35
C HIS A 209 -6.44 -5.14 8.25
N PRO A 210 -5.51 -6.11 8.35
CA PRO A 210 -5.72 -7.33 9.12
C PRO A 210 -5.55 -7.10 10.63
N PHE A 211 -4.82 -6.05 11.02
CA PHE A 211 -4.40 -5.81 12.39
C PHE A 211 -4.75 -4.40 12.86
N ALA A 212 -5.01 -4.24 14.16
CA ALA A 212 -5.14 -2.94 14.84
C ALA A 212 -4.13 -2.84 16.00
N ASN A 213 -3.69 -1.62 16.31
CA ASN A 213 -2.73 -1.34 17.39
C ASN A 213 -3.44 -0.84 18.66
N ASP A 214 -2.89 -1.14 19.84
CA ASP A 214 -3.22 -0.57 21.16
C ASP A 214 -3.48 0.95 21.16
N LYS A 215 -2.74 1.74 20.36
CA LYS A 215 -2.85 3.20 20.33
C LYS A 215 -4.20 3.75 19.84
N MET A 216 -5.15 2.90 19.45
CA MET A 216 -6.50 3.35 19.05
C MET A 216 -7.48 3.52 20.22
N HIS A 217 -7.07 3.29 21.47
CA HIS A 217 -7.88 3.54 22.66
C HIS A 217 -7.04 4.16 23.78
N GLU A 218 -6.95 5.50 23.83
CA GLU A 218 -6.66 6.20 25.09
C GLU A 218 -7.89 6.25 26.00
N ASP A 219 -9.09 5.97 25.46
CA ASP A 219 -10.32 5.92 26.24
C ASP A 219 -10.80 4.48 26.44
N SER A 220 -10.99 4.16 27.73
CA SER A 220 -11.47 2.93 28.34
C SER A 220 -10.67 1.65 28.02
N GLN A 221 -9.59 1.48 28.78
CA GLN A 221 -9.04 0.17 29.18
C GLN A 221 -10.05 -0.63 30.04
N GLU A 222 -11.33 -0.61 29.70
CA GLU A 222 -12.30 -1.51 30.32
C GLU A 222 -12.01 -2.89 29.77
N GLU A 223 -11.31 -3.66 30.61
CA GLU A 223 -11.26 -5.10 30.66
C GLU A 223 -11.52 -5.75 29.30
N ALA A 224 -10.48 -5.86 28.47
CA ALA A 224 -10.50 -6.83 27.39
C ALA A 224 -10.85 -8.17 28.04
N ILE A 225 -12.11 -8.59 27.90
CA ILE A 225 -12.71 -9.73 28.60
C ILE A 225 -11.81 -10.93 28.32
N TRP A 226 -11.00 -11.28 29.32
CA TRP A 226 -10.03 -12.35 29.21
C TRP A 226 -10.74 -13.64 29.58
N ASP A 227 -10.84 -14.53 28.61
CA ASP A 227 -11.20 -15.92 28.88
C ASP A 227 -10.01 -16.61 29.57
N LYS A 228 -10.04 -16.68 30.90
CA LYS A 228 -9.04 -17.37 31.74
C LYS A 228 -8.84 -18.85 31.38
N THR A 229 -9.69 -19.42 30.53
CA THR A 229 -9.60 -20.83 30.12
C THR A 229 -8.72 -21.06 28.88
N LYS A 230 -8.28 -20.00 28.18
CA LYS A 230 -7.39 -20.15 27.01
C LYS A 230 -5.94 -19.90 27.41
N GLU A 231 -5.08 -20.89 27.16
CA GLU A 231 -3.63 -20.75 27.26
C GLU A 231 -3.15 -19.59 26.38
N GLY A 232 -2.77 -18.47 27.01
CA GLY A 232 -2.28 -17.28 26.32
C GLY A 232 -1.42 -16.44 27.25
N VAL A 233 -0.54 -15.62 26.67
CA VAL A 233 0.41 -14.79 27.42
C VAL A 233 -0.33 -13.61 28.06
N ASP A 234 -0.11 -13.37 29.36
CA ASP A 234 -0.62 -12.17 30.04
C ASP A 234 0.00 -10.91 29.41
N LEU A 235 -0.82 -10.16 28.69
CA LEU A 235 -0.42 -8.94 27.99
C LEU A 235 0.00 -7.83 28.97
N LYS A 236 -0.56 -7.81 30.18
CA LYS A 236 -0.21 -6.82 31.20
C LYS A 236 1.19 -7.10 31.73
N TRP A 237 1.49 -8.37 32.01
CA TRP A 237 2.83 -8.82 32.36
C TRP A 237 3.82 -8.51 31.23
N LEU A 238 3.47 -8.82 29.97
CA LEU A 238 4.36 -8.62 28.83
C LEU A 238 4.66 -7.14 28.56
N LYS A 239 3.67 -6.24 28.74
CA LYS A 239 3.86 -4.78 28.73
C LYS A 239 4.85 -4.36 29.81
N GLY A 240 4.58 -4.75 31.06
CA GLY A 240 5.47 -4.46 32.20
C GLY A 240 6.90 -4.91 31.97
N TYR A 241 7.10 -6.13 31.44
CA TYR A 241 8.42 -6.68 31.13
C TYR A 241 9.21 -5.83 30.13
N PHE A 242 8.58 -5.27 29.10
CA PHE A 242 9.27 -4.42 28.14
C PHE A 242 9.44 -2.98 28.62
N ASP A 243 8.49 -2.46 29.39
CA ASP A 243 8.61 -1.14 30.01
C ASP A 243 9.77 -1.11 31.01
N GLU A 244 9.98 -2.19 31.78
CA GLU A 244 11.17 -2.39 32.64
C GLU A 244 12.50 -2.35 31.87
N GLN A 245 12.47 -2.60 30.56
CA GLN A 245 13.65 -2.55 29.67
C GLN A 245 13.80 -1.22 28.92
N ASP A 246 12.99 -0.20 29.26
CA ASP A 246 12.91 1.07 28.52
C ASP A 246 12.59 0.84 27.01
N ARG A 247 11.75 -0.16 26.74
CA ARG A 247 11.33 -0.53 25.38
C ARG A 247 9.83 -0.35 25.24
N HIS A 248 9.42 0.75 24.63
CA HIS A 248 8.01 0.96 24.31
C HIS A 248 7.55 -0.01 23.20
N VAL A 249 6.73 -1.00 23.55
CA VAL A 249 6.19 -1.98 22.61
C VAL A 249 4.73 -1.70 22.33
N SER A 250 4.36 -1.67 21.05
CA SER A 250 2.96 -1.61 20.63
C SER A 250 2.47 -3.01 20.25
N PHE A 251 1.39 -3.48 20.85
CA PHE A 251 0.79 -4.75 20.49
C PHE A 251 -0.15 -4.58 19.31
N TRP A 252 -0.11 -5.57 18.44
CA TRP A 252 -0.95 -5.65 17.25
C TRP A 252 -1.89 -6.83 17.41
N TYR A 253 -3.18 -6.58 17.26
CA TYR A 253 -4.23 -7.57 17.41
C TYR A 253 -4.85 -7.90 16.07
N LYS A 254 -5.20 -9.17 15.87
CA LYS A 254 -5.99 -9.62 14.73
C LYS A 254 -7.41 -9.05 14.82
N ARG A 255 -7.59 -7.90 14.20
CA ARG A 255 -8.85 -7.14 14.15
C ARG A 255 -9.06 -6.70 12.70
N PRO A 256 -9.50 -7.62 11.82
CA PRO A 256 -9.61 -7.32 10.41
C PRO A 256 -10.66 -6.25 10.17
N HIS A 257 -10.31 -5.24 9.40
CA HIS A 257 -11.20 -4.13 9.05
C HIS A 257 -10.89 -3.61 7.65
N PHE A 258 -11.90 -3.01 7.04
CA PHE A 258 -11.88 -2.58 5.65
C PHE A 258 -12.02 -1.07 5.59
N HIS A 259 -10.98 -0.38 5.12
CA HIS A 259 -11.01 1.06 4.88
C HIS A 259 -11.57 1.32 3.49
N PHE A 260 -12.70 1.99 3.42
CA PHE A 260 -13.29 2.47 2.18
C PHE A 260 -13.00 3.94 2.03
N ILE A 261 -12.49 4.34 0.87
CA ILE A 261 -12.42 5.73 0.43
C ILE A 261 -13.34 5.81 -0.78
N GLY A 262 -14.32 6.71 -0.77
CA GLY A 262 -15.34 6.72 -1.81
C GLY A 262 -16.44 7.73 -1.56
N TYR A 263 -17.53 7.60 -2.30
CA TYR A 263 -18.67 8.51 -2.24
C TYR A 263 -19.85 7.89 -1.52
N GLY A 264 -20.69 8.76 -0.97
CA GLY A 264 -21.94 8.40 -0.31
C GLY A 264 -22.12 9.18 0.98
N TRP A 265 -23.20 8.83 1.68
CA TRP A 265 -23.56 9.42 2.96
C TRP A 265 -23.91 8.27 3.90
N ILE A 266 -23.27 8.22 5.08
CA ILE A 266 -23.39 7.07 5.98
C ILE A 266 -24.52 7.26 6.98
N GLU A 267 -25.49 6.34 6.95
CA GLU A 267 -26.67 6.29 7.81
C GLU A 267 -26.94 4.87 8.31
N GLY A 268 -27.72 4.73 9.38
CA GLY A 268 -28.16 3.42 9.89
C GLY A 268 -27.04 2.53 10.46
N ALA A 269 -25.89 3.11 10.86
CA ALA A 269 -24.76 2.34 11.37
C ALA A 269 -25.07 1.56 12.67
N GLY A 270 -25.89 2.14 13.56
CA GLY A 270 -26.32 1.49 14.81
C GLY A 270 -27.18 0.25 14.55
N GLU A 271 -28.24 0.40 13.76
CA GLU A 271 -29.13 -0.72 13.37
C GLU A 271 -28.38 -1.83 12.63
N LEU A 272 -27.39 -1.47 11.79
CA LEU A 272 -26.52 -2.44 11.12
C LEU A 272 -25.63 -3.17 12.11
N HIS A 273 -25.12 -2.50 13.14
CA HIS A 273 -24.35 -3.14 14.19
C HIS A 273 -25.20 -4.12 14.99
N GLU A 274 -26.39 -3.71 15.45
CA GLU A 274 -27.31 -4.57 16.20
C GLU A 274 -27.70 -5.82 15.41
N SER A 275 -28.02 -5.66 14.12
CA SER A 275 -28.49 -6.76 13.27
C SER A 275 -27.39 -7.70 12.74
N THR A 276 -26.13 -7.25 12.68
CA THR A 276 -25.05 -8.03 12.05
C THR A 276 -23.82 -8.25 12.93
N GLY A 277 -23.65 -7.48 14.00
CA GLY A 277 -22.44 -7.40 14.81
C GLY A 277 -21.29 -6.60 14.16
N TRP A 278 -21.40 -6.22 12.88
CA TRP A 278 -20.34 -5.49 12.18
C TRP A 278 -20.38 -4.01 12.55
N ILE A 279 -19.22 -3.39 12.70
CA ILE A 279 -19.12 -1.97 13.04
C ILE A 279 -18.86 -1.17 11.77
N VAL A 280 -19.67 -0.13 11.53
CA VAL A 280 -19.45 0.85 10.46
C VAL A 280 -19.11 2.19 11.10
N LYS A 281 -17.88 2.66 10.92
CA LYS A 281 -17.41 3.96 11.43
C LYS A 281 -17.19 4.91 10.27
N ASN A 282 -17.97 6.00 10.23
CA ASN A 282 -17.71 7.11 9.32
C ASN A 282 -16.63 7.99 9.94
N LEU A 283 -15.48 8.10 9.27
CA LEU A 283 -14.38 8.97 9.72
C LEU A 283 -14.53 10.39 9.18
N GLY A 284 -15.46 10.63 8.25
CA GLY A 284 -15.81 11.94 7.71
C GLY A 284 -15.24 12.19 6.32
N VAL A 285 -15.54 13.38 5.81
CA VAL A 285 -15.12 13.88 4.49
C VAL A 285 -13.59 14.03 4.42
N ARG A 286 -13.01 13.71 3.27
CA ARG A 286 -11.57 13.84 3.01
C ARG A 286 -11.26 15.12 2.25
N GLU A 287 -10.22 15.81 2.69
CA GLU A 287 -9.61 16.92 1.94
C GLU A 287 -8.69 16.39 0.83
N SER A 288 -7.93 15.34 1.14
CA SER A 288 -7.01 14.71 0.19
C SER A 288 -7.22 13.21 0.14
N VAL A 289 -7.67 12.73 -1.03
CA VAL A 289 -7.72 11.29 -1.33
C VAL A 289 -6.31 10.71 -1.32
N TYR A 290 -5.32 11.42 -1.87
CA TYR A 290 -3.92 11.01 -1.87
C TYR A 290 -3.37 10.75 -0.47
N HIS A 291 -3.44 11.73 0.44
CA HIS A 291 -2.88 11.57 1.79
C HIS A 291 -3.63 10.51 2.60
N THR A 292 -4.95 10.43 2.44
CA THR A 292 -5.75 9.38 3.06
C THR A 292 -5.32 8.00 2.57
N ALA A 293 -5.26 7.79 1.25
CA ALA A 293 -4.86 6.54 0.66
C ALA A 293 -3.41 6.17 1.01
N LEU A 294 -2.48 7.15 1.00
CA LEU A 294 -1.08 6.94 1.38
C LEU A 294 -0.97 6.46 2.83
N TYR A 295 -1.71 7.09 3.75
CA TYR A 295 -1.75 6.67 5.15
C TYR A 295 -2.24 5.22 5.25
N GLN A 296 -3.40 4.90 4.67
CA GLN A 296 -3.93 3.53 4.69
C GLN A 296 -2.98 2.50 4.05
N LEU A 297 -2.41 2.82 2.90
CA LEU A 297 -1.48 1.93 2.21
C LEU A 297 -0.18 1.70 2.99
N SER A 298 0.21 2.59 3.91
CA SER A 298 1.46 2.45 4.66
C SER A 298 1.45 1.30 5.68
N HIS A 299 0.27 0.82 6.06
CA HIS A 299 0.06 -0.25 7.04
C HIS A 299 -1.04 -1.24 6.61
N ALA A 300 -1.29 -1.33 5.30
CA ALA A 300 -2.26 -2.27 4.74
C ALA A 300 -1.80 -3.74 4.89
N GLY A 301 -2.77 -4.66 4.82
CA GLY A 301 -2.51 -6.08 4.70
C GLY A 301 -2.02 -6.47 3.31
N VAL A 302 -0.92 -7.21 3.27
CA VAL A 302 -0.39 -7.84 2.05
C VAL A 302 -0.43 -9.35 2.18
N LYS A 303 -0.88 -9.99 1.10
CA LYS A 303 -0.87 -11.44 0.94
C LYS A 303 -0.69 -11.79 -0.53
N LYS A 304 0.18 -12.76 -0.81
CA LYS A 304 0.44 -13.23 -2.18
C LYS A 304 -0.87 -13.61 -2.88
N GLY A 305 -1.02 -13.20 -4.14
CA GLY A 305 -2.23 -13.46 -4.92
C GLY A 305 -3.44 -12.59 -4.55
N THR A 306 -3.29 -11.64 -3.63
CA THR A 306 -4.35 -10.73 -3.22
C THR A 306 -3.99 -9.28 -3.54
N GLN A 307 -4.91 -8.55 -4.16
CA GLN A 307 -4.75 -7.12 -4.39
C GLN A 307 -4.90 -6.34 -3.07
N VAL A 308 -3.99 -5.38 -2.84
CA VAL A 308 -4.01 -4.49 -1.66
C VAL A 308 -5.17 -3.50 -1.74
N VAL A 309 -5.45 -3.00 -2.95
CA VAL A 309 -6.55 -2.08 -3.25
C VAL A 309 -7.55 -2.79 -4.13
N THR A 310 -8.83 -2.69 -3.77
CA THR A 310 -9.93 -3.22 -4.59
C THR A 310 -10.97 -2.15 -4.85
N TRP A 311 -11.52 -2.11 -6.06
CA TRP A 311 -12.47 -1.10 -6.50
C TRP A 311 -13.89 -1.66 -6.54
N MET A 312 -14.88 -0.82 -6.24
CA MET A 312 -16.26 -1.28 -6.07
C MET A 312 -17.31 -0.17 -6.21
N GLY A 313 -18.54 -0.57 -6.51
CA GLY A 313 -19.65 0.36 -6.73
C GLY A 313 -19.47 1.12 -8.05
N CYS A 314 -19.82 2.40 -8.07
CA CYS A 314 -19.51 3.28 -9.20
C CYS A 314 -18.01 3.26 -9.53
N MET A 315 -17.18 3.09 -8.49
CA MET A 315 -15.75 2.71 -8.40
C MET A 315 -15.18 1.67 -9.40
N GLY A 316 -16.02 0.74 -9.88
CA GLY A 316 -15.56 -0.57 -10.33
C GLY A 316 -14.88 -0.60 -11.69
N ASN A 317 -15.43 0.09 -12.69
CA ASN A 317 -14.97 0.02 -14.08
C ASN A 317 -14.05 1.21 -14.41
N GLY A 318 -13.03 1.01 -15.26
CA GLY A 318 -12.07 2.06 -15.64
C GLY A 318 -12.64 3.13 -16.57
N VAL A 319 -13.91 3.00 -16.98
CA VAL A 319 -14.59 3.84 -17.96
C VAL A 319 -15.86 4.38 -17.32
N TYR A 320 -15.77 5.59 -16.77
CA TYR A 320 -16.91 6.31 -16.21
C TYR A 320 -17.49 7.20 -17.28
N TYR A 321 -18.59 6.81 -17.89
CA TYR A 321 -19.35 7.67 -18.82
C TYR A 321 -20.81 7.83 -18.42
N LYS A 322 -21.26 7.18 -17.33
CA LYS A 322 -22.67 7.10 -16.96
C LYS A 322 -22.87 7.12 -15.44
N LEU A 323 -22.45 8.21 -14.80
CA LEU A 323 -22.92 8.55 -13.46
C LEU A 323 -23.96 9.64 -13.55
#